data_AF-A0A7V3H3U1-F1
#
_entry.id   AF-A0A7V3H3U1-F1
#
_cell.length_a   1.000
_cell.length_b   1.000
_cell.length_c   1.000
_cell.angle_alpha   90.00
_cell.angle_beta   90.00
_cell.angle_gamma   90.00
#
_symmetry.space_group_name_H-M   'P 1'
#
loop_
_entity.id
_entity.type
_entity.pdbx_description
1 polymer ?
#
loop_
_entity_poly.entity_id
_entity_poly.type
_entity_poly.pdbx_seq_one_letter_code
_entity_poly.pdbx_strand_id
1 'polypeptide(L)'
;MNQRTPGLVRNSISLVGAALVLVSLANVLFLLLADVFAVRATPYFGVFAYMIFPAVLILGLLIIPVGMLLERRRRRRRAPGEIPPFPRIDLNVPTHRQAFGLFLGFTAFFLVLSTVGSYRAYQFSDSVTFCGQVCHSVMKPEFTAYQASPHARVPCVECHVGAGATWFVRSKLSGTYQV
;
A
#
# COMPACT_ATOMS: atom_id res chain seq x y z
N MET A 1 25.57 31.54 -17.34
CA MET A 1 24.16 31.13 -17.14
C MET A 1 24.13 29.77 -16.46
N ASN A 2 23.78 29.72 -15.17
CA ASN A 2 23.77 28.49 -14.39
C ASN A 2 22.53 27.65 -14.74
N GLN A 3 22.58 26.88 -15.83
CA GLN A 3 21.47 26.02 -16.22
C GLN A 3 21.35 24.88 -15.21
N ARG A 4 20.51 25.07 -14.19
CA ARG A 4 20.12 24.00 -13.26
C ARG A 4 19.43 22.92 -14.07
N THR A 5 20.15 21.84 -14.38
CA THR A 5 19.56 20.67 -15.04
C THR A 5 18.35 20.22 -14.23
N PRO A 6 17.20 19.92 -14.86
CA PRO A 6 16.02 19.42 -14.16
C PRO A 6 16.39 18.25 -13.25
N GLY A 7 15.96 18.24 -11.99
CA GLY A 7 16.19 17.10 -11.10
C GLY A 7 15.67 15.80 -11.71
N LEU A 8 16.27 14.65 -11.35
CA LEU A 8 15.88 13.33 -11.89
C LEU A 8 14.41 12.98 -11.63
N VAL A 9 13.80 13.58 -10.59
CA VAL A 9 12.39 13.44 -10.23
C VAL A 9 11.46 14.11 -11.23
N ARG A 10 11.93 15.12 -11.98
CA ARG A 10 11.12 15.89 -12.93
C ARG A 10 11.03 15.18 -14.30
N ASN A 11 10.49 13.98 -14.29
CA ASN A 11 10.16 13.20 -15.49
C ASN A 11 8.69 12.73 -15.42
N SER A 12 8.05 12.50 -16.57
CA SER A 12 6.62 12.17 -16.61
C SER A 12 6.25 10.93 -15.81
N ILE A 13 7.12 9.91 -15.77
CA ILE A 13 6.87 8.65 -15.05
C ILE A 13 6.86 8.91 -13.54
N SER A 14 7.87 9.61 -13.02
CA SER A 14 7.94 9.98 -11.60
C SER A 14 6.83 10.96 -11.20
N LEU A 15 6.37 11.83 -12.10
CA LEU A 15 5.24 12.72 -11.86
C LEU A 15 3.91 11.95 -11.77
N VAL A 16 3.70 10.95 -12.63
CA VAL A 16 2.55 10.04 -12.52
C VAL A 16 2.59 9.28 -11.20
N GLY A 17 3.76 8.74 -10.82
CA GLY A 17 3.94 8.10 -9.52
C GLY A 17 3.63 9.03 -8.35
N ALA A 18 4.11 10.28 -8.39
CA ALA A 18 3.82 11.28 -7.36
C ALA A 18 2.33 11.64 -7.28
N ALA A 19 1.64 11.76 -8.42
CA ALA A 19 0.20 12.01 -8.45
C ALA A 19 -0.58 10.83 -7.84
N LEU A 20 -0.22 9.58 -8.17
CA LEU A 20 -0.82 8.39 -7.57
C LEU A 20 -0.62 8.34 -6.06
N VAL A 21 0.59 8.68 -5.58
CA VAL A 21 0.89 8.73 -4.14
C VAL A 21 0.01 9.78 -3.45
N LEU A 22 -0.06 11.00 -3.97
CA LEU A 22 -0.86 12.08 -3.37
C LEU A 22 -2.34 11.73 -3.31
N VAL A 23 -2.90 11.26 -4.42
CA VAL A 23 -4.33 10.89 -4.51
C VAL A 23 -4.63 9.71 -3.59
N SER A 24 -3.78 8.67 -3.59
CA SER A 24 -4.02 7.48 -2.76
C SER A 24 -3.88 7.80 -1.27
N LEU A 25 -2.87 8.60 -0.89
CA LEU A 25 -2.68 9.01 0.50
C LEU A 25 -3.86 9.87 1.00
N ALA A 26 -4.34 10.81 0.19
CA ALA A 26 -5.52 11.61 0.54
C ALA A 26 -6.76 10.74 0.74
N ASN A 27 -6.99 9.75 -0.13
CA ASN A 27 -8.11 8.82 0.00
C ASN A 27 -7.98 7.91 1.24
N VAL A 28 -6.78 7.35 1.51
CA VAL A 28 -6.54 6.55 2.71
C VAL A 28 -6.83 7.38 3.96
N LEU A 29 -6.29 8.61 4.05
CA LEU A 29 -6.53 9.47 5.21
C LEU A 29 -8.01 9.81 5.36
N PHE A 30 -8.69 10.20 4.27
CA PHE A 30 -10.11 10.49 4.29
C PHE A 30 -10.95 9.32 4.78
N LEU A 31 -10.69 8.11 4.27
CA LEU A 31 -11.40 6.91 4.70
C LEU A 31 -11.06 6.54 6.14
N LEU A 32 -9.81 6.62 6.57
CA LEU A 32 -9.47 6.37 7.97
C LEU A 32 -10.17 7.35 8.92
N LEU A 33 -10.30 8.63 8.54
CA LEU A 33 -11.08 9.58 9.32
C LEU A 33 -12.58 9.20 9.32
N ALA A 34 -13.16 8.90 8.16
CA ALA A 34 -14.57 8.52 8.07
C ALA A 34 -14.92 7.27 8.89
N ASP A 35 -13.98 6.32 8.99
CA ASP A 35 -14.07 5.11 9.82
C ASP A 35 -14.20 5.45 11.30
N VAL A 36 -13.34 6.36 11.78
CA VAL A 36 -13.33 6.84 13.17
C VAL A 36 -14.62 7.57 13.52
N PHE A 37 -15.21 8.30 12.58
CA PHE A 37 -16.48 9.01 12.77
C PHE A 37 -17.72 8.14 12.53
N ALA A 38 -17.56 6.83 12.32
CA ALA A 38 -18.65 5.85 12.19
C ALA A 38 -19.74 6.23 11.15
N VAL A 39 -19.36 6.91 10.07
CA VAL A 39 -20.29 7.25 8.99
C VAL A 39 -20.65 5.97 8.24
N ARG A 40 -21.83 5.38 8.54
CA ARG A 40 -22.44 4.17 7.92
C ARG A 40 -21.50 3.42 6.95
N ALA A 41 -20.57 2.63 7.48
CA ALA A 41 -19.58 1.93 6.67
C ALA A 41 -20.25 0.78 5.91
N THR A 42 -20.25 0.85 4.58
CA THR A 42 -20.60 -0.31 3.74
C THR A 42 -19.48 -1.34 3.80
N PRO A 43 -19.73 -2.63 3.51
CA PRO A 43 -18.70 -3.68 3.57
C PRO A 43 -17.50 -3.40 2.66
N TYR A 44 -17.71 -2.62 1.59
CA TYR A 44 -16.67 -2.21 0.64
C TYR A 44 -15.71 -1.17 1.20
N PHE A 45 -16.11 -0.44 2.24
CA PHE A 45 -15.30 0.59 2.84
C PHE A 45 -13.93 0.06 3.31
N GLY A 46 -13.91 -1.09 3.99
CA GLY A 46 -12.67 -1.74 4.44
C GLY A 46 -11.80 -2.24 3.28
N VAL A 47 -12.41 -2.66 2.17
CA VAL A 47 -11.68 -3.08 0.96
C VAL A 47 -10.91 -1.89 0.37
N PHE A 48 -11.56 -0.73 0.23
CA PHE A 48 -10.91 0.45 -0.29
C PHE A 48 -9.87 1.03 0.68
N ALA A 49 -10.23 1.16 1.96
CA ALA A 49 -9.39 1.79 2.97
C ALA A 49 -8.12 0.99 3.28
N TYR A 50 -8.21 -0.33 3.37
CA TYR A 50 -7.12 -1.17 3.88
C TYR A 50 -6.42 -2.01 2.80
N MET A 51 -7.00 -2.18 1.61
CA MET A 51 -6.39 -3.00 0.55
C MET A 51 -6.07 -2.20 -0.72
N ILE A 52 -7.09 -1.62 -1.37
CA ILE A 52 -6.92 -1.02 -2.70
C ILE A 52 -6.06 0.24 -2.65
N PHE A 53 -6.44 1.26 -1.88
CA PHE A 53 -5.68 2.51 -1.87
C PHE A 53 -4.26 2.37 -1.30
N PRO A 54 -4.01 1.56 -0.25
CA PRO A 54 -2.65 1.23 0.16
C PRO A 54 -1.82 0.54 -0.92
N ALA A 55 -2.41 -0.38 -1.70
CA ALA A 55 -1.71 -1.02 -2.82
C ALA A 55 -1.33 -0.02 -3.93
N VAL A 56 -2.23 0.90 -4.28
CA VAL A 56 -1.96 1.97 -5.26
C VAL A 56 -0.90 2.95 -4.73
N LEU A 57 -0.93 3.26 -3.43
CA LEU A 57 0.10 4.09 -2.77
C LEU A 57 1.49 3.45 -2.90
N ILE A 58 1.61 2.16 -2.60
CA ILE A 58 2.86 1.40 -2.75
C ILE A 58 3.32 1.39 -4.21
N LEU A 59 2.40 1.14 -5.15
CA LEU A 59 2.71 1.15 -6.58
C LEU A 59 3.22 2.53 -7.03
N GLY A 60 2.58 3.62 -6.60
CA GLY A 60 3.03 4.98 -6.88
C GLY A 60 4.43 5.27 -6.34
N LEU A 61 4.72 4.81 -5.11
CA LEU A 61 6.05 4.91 -4.50
C LEU A 61 7.12 4.10 -5.24
N LEU A 62 6.78 2.98 -5.86
CA LEU A 62 7.70 2.19 -6.70
C LEU A 62 7.90 2.82 -8.09
N ILE A 63 6.87 3.45 -8.65
CA ILE A 63 6.96 4.13 -9.95
C ILE A 63 7.93 5.32 -9.89
N ILE A 64 8.00 6.05 -8.79
CA ILE A 64 8.92 7.20 -8.62
C ILE A 64 10.39 6.83 -8.86
N PRO A 65 11.01 5.87 -8.13
CA PRO A 65 12.39 5.47 -8.33
C PRO A 65 12.59 4.80 -9.68
N VAL A 66 11.62 4.03 -10.19
CA VAL A 66 11.68 3.46 -11.55
C VAL A 66 11.79 4.59 -12.60
N GLY A 67 10.94 5.62 -12.50
CA GLY A 67 11.01 6.80 -13.36
C GLY A 67 12.35 7.52 -13.27
N MET A 68 12.89 7.70 -12.06
CA MET A 68 14.21 8.29 -11.85
C MET A 68 15.33 7.46 -12.48
N LEU A 69 15.27 6.13 -12.37
CA LEU A 69 16.26 5.21 -12.96
C LEU A 69 16.20 5.22 -14.50
N LEU A 70 15.00 5.24 -15.07
CA LEU A 70 14.80 5.32 -16.51
C LEU A 70 15.29 6.67 -17.07
N GLU A 71 14.96 7.78 -16.41
CA GLU A 71 15.42 9.10 -16.80
C GLU A 71 16.95 9.21 -16.67
N ARG A 72 17.54 8.64 -15.60
CA ARG A 72 19.00 8.58 -15.45
C ARG A 72 19.66 7.79 -16.57
N ARG A 73 19.13 6.61 -16.91
CA ARG A 73 19.61 5.78 -18.03
C ARG A 73 19.50 6.52 -19.36
N ARG A 74 18.39 7.22 -19.61
CA ARG A 74 18.15 8.02 -20.82
C ARG A 74 19.17 9.14 -20.96
N ARG A 75 19.41 9.93 -19.90
CA ARG A 75 20.36 11.04 -19.94
C ARG A 75 21.80 10.57 -20.13
N ARG A 76 22.18 9.47 -19.50
CA ARG A 76 23.51 8.87 -19.71
C ARG A 76 23.76 8.40 -21.13
N ARG A 77 22.76 7.85 -21.81
CA ARG A 77 22.88 7.46 -23.22
C ARG A 77 23.06 8.68 -24.14
N ARG A 78 22.56 9.85 -23.75
CA ARG A 78 22.67 11.09 -24.53
C ARG A 78 23.97 11.86 -24.28
N ALA A 79 24.47 11.86 -23.04
CA ALA A 79 25.71 12.54 -22.66
C ALA A 79 26.55 11.64 -21.73
N PRO A 80 27.36 10.72 -22.30
CA PRO A 80 28.29 9.89 -21.53
C PRO A 80 29.35 10.80 -20.87
N GLY A 81 29.42 10.82 -19.53
CA GLY A 81 30.43 11.58 -18.77
C GLY A 81 29.87 12.65 -17.82
N GLU A 82 28.70 13.20 -18.10
CA GLU A 82 28.11 14.27 -17.28
C GLU A 82 27.42 13.74 -16.00
N ILE A 83 27.01 12.46 -16.00
CA ILE A 83 26.33 11.82 -14.87
C ILE A 83 27.21 10.69 -14.28
N PRO A 84 27.70 10.82 -13.03
CA PRO A 84 28.61 9.85 -12.43
C PRO A 84 27.97 8.46 -12.28
N PRO A 85 28.76 7.36 -12.36
CA PRO A 85 28.32 5.96 -12.40
C PRO A 85 27.46 5.55 -11.21
N PHE A 86 27.78 6.06 -10.02
CA PHE A 86 27.05 5.83 -8.78
C PHE A 86 26.60 7.17 -8.18
N PRO A 87 25.48 7.20 -7.41
CA PRO A 87 25.17 8.37 -6.61
C PRO A 87 26.32 8.63 -5.62
N ARG A 88 26.77 9.89 -5.52
CA ARG A 88 27.76 10.29 -4.51
C ARG A 88 27.01 10.62 -3.23
N ILE A 89 27.16 9.79 -2.21
CA ILE A 89 26.61 10.04 -0.88
C ILE A 89 27.78 10.52 -0.02
N ASP A 90 27.74 11.79 0.36
CA ASP A 90 28.75 12.42 1.22
C ASP A 90 28.04 13.14 2.36
N LEU A 91 28.08 12.54 3.55
CA LEU A 91 27.35 13.04 4.72
C LEU A 91 27.98 14.29 5.35
N ASN A 92 29.19 14.67 4.91
CA ASN A 92 29.81 15.94 5.32
C ASN A 92 29.15 17.15 4.64
N VAL A 93 28.50 16.93 3.49
CA VAL A 93 27.78 17.99 2.78
C VAL A 93 26.39 18.18 3.41
N PRO A 94 26.00 19.41 3.82
CA PRO A 94 24.76 19.65 4.55
C PRO A 94 23.51 19.26 3.76
N THR A 95 23.52 19.40 2.43
CA THR A 95 22.39 19.01 1.55
C THR A 95 22.19 17.49 1.51
N HIS A 96 23.27 16.72 1.45
CA HIS A 96 23.22 15.25 1.49
C HIS A 96 22.78 14.76 2.87
N ARG A 97 23.25 15.40 3.95
CA ARG A 97 22.83 15.09 5.32
C ARG A 97 21.34 15.33 5.54
N GLN A 98 20.80 16.45 5.03
CA GLN A 98 19.37 16.75 5.07
C GLN A 98 18.55 15.74 4.24
N ALA A 99 18.99 15.42 3.02
CA ALA A 99 18.32 14.43 2.17
C ALA A 99 18.32 13.03 2.80
N PHE A 100 19.43 12.63 3.40
CA PHE A 100 19.55 11.36 4.12
C PHE A 100 18.64 11.31 5.35
N GLY A 101 18.60 12.39 6.16
CA GLY A 101 17.70 12.51 7.29
C GLY A 101 16.22 12.46 6.89
N LEU A 102 15.83 13.16 5.82
CA LEU A 102 14.48 13.10 5.26
C LEU A 102 14.14 11.69 4.75
N PHE A 103 15.06 11.03 4.06
CA PHE A 103 14.87 9.67 3.57
C PHE A 103 14.66 8.67 4.73
N LEU A 104 15.47 8.77 5.78
CA LEU A 104 15.31 7.96 7.00
C LEU A 104 13.98 8.22 7.69
N GLY A 105 13.62 9.50 7.89
CA GLY A 105 12.36 9.89 8.50
C GLY A 105 11.15 9.40 7.70
N PHE A 106 11.18 9.57 6.38
CA PHE A 106 10.14 9.06 5.48
C PHE A 106 10.05 7.53 5.52
N THR A 107 11.18 6.83 5.51
CA THR A 107 11.22 5.36 5.58
C THR A 107 10.65 4.85 6.90
N ALA A 108 11.03 5.46 8.03
CA ALA A 108 10.50 5.09 9.34
C ALA A 108 8.98 5.35 9.43
N PHE A 109 8.53 6.53 8.97
CA PHE A 109 7.11 6.85 8.91
C PHE A 109 6.33 5.86 8.05
N PHE A 110 6.83 5.55 6.86
CA PHE A 110 6.19 4.62 5.94
C PHE A 110 6.16 3.19 6.50
N LEU A 111 7.21 2.76 7.21
CA LEU A 111 7.25 1.46 7.87
C LEU A 111 6.18 1.32 8.96
N VAL A 112 6.00 2.37 9.77
CA VAL A 112 4.91 2.42 10.77
C VAL A 112 3.55 2.37 10.08
N LEU A 113 3.34 3.21 9.06
CA LEU A 113 2.08 3.26 8.31
C LEU A 113 1.77 1.91 7.65
N SER A 114 2.76 1.26 7.05
CA SER A 114 2.63 -0.05 6.41
C SER A 114 2.32 -1.16 7.42
N THR A 115 2.93 -1.12 8.60
CA THR A 115 2.64 -2.09 9.67
C THR A 115 1.19 -1.97 10.13
N VAL A 116 0.74 -0.74 10.41
CA VAL A 116 -0.64 -0.47 10.85
C VAL A 116 -1.64 -0.84 9.74
N GLY A 117 -1.36 -0.44 8.49
CA GLY A 117 -2.21 -0.73 7.34
C GLY A 117 -2.33 -2.24 7.09
N SER A 118 -1.22 -2.97 7.14
CA SER A 118 -1.20 -4.43 6.96
C SER A 118 -1.95 -5.15 8.07
N TYR A 119 -1.84 -4.68 9.31
CA TYR A 119 -2.59 -5.24 10.44
C TYR A 119 -4.10 -5.03 10.29
N ARG A 120 -4.53 -3.83 9.87
CA ARG A 120 -5.94 -3.55 9.58
C ARG A 120 -6.47 -4.38 8.41
N ALA A 121 -5.68 -4.51 7.34
CA ALA A 121 -6.03 -5.37 6.20
C ALA A 121 -6.19 -6.83 6.62
N TYR A 122 -5.28 -7.33 7.45
CA TYR A 122 -5.35 -8.67 8.06
C TYR A 122 -6.66 -8.86 8.83
N GLN A 123 -6.93 -8.01 9.82
CA GLN A 123 -8.14 -8.11 10.65
C GLN A 123 -9.42 -7.99 9.83
N PHE A 124 -9.44 -7.08 8.85
CA PHE A 124 -10.59 -6.94 7.96
C PHE A 124 -10.80 -8.21 7.12
N SER A 125 -9.74 -8.77 6.54
CA SER A 125 -9.83 -9.98 5.70
C SER A 125 -10.23 -11.25 6.46
N ASP A 126 -10.13 -11.23 7.78
CA ASP A 126 -10.51 -12.32 8.70
C ASP A 126 -11.87 -12.07 9.38
N SER A 127 -12.51 -10.94 9.07
CA SER A 127 -13.81 -10.58 9.65
C SER A 127 -14.96 -11.32 8.98
N VAL A 128 -16.02 -11.54 9.76
CA VAL A 128 -17.31 -12.06 9.26
C VAL A 128 -17.88 -11.18 8.15
N THR A 129 -17.69 -9.85 8.24
CA THR A 129 -18.09 -8.88 7.23
C THR A 129 -17.43 -9.16 5.88
N PHE A 130 -16.11 -9.42 5.87
CA PHE A 130 -15.40 -9.74 4.65
C PHE A 130 -15.89 -11.08 4.05
N CYS A 131 -15.87 -12.15 4.85
CA CYS A 131 -16.29 -13.47 4.38
C CYS A 131 -17.75 -13.48 3.91
N GLY A 132 -18.68 -12.93 4.69
CA GLY A 132 -20.12 -13.04 4.42
C GLY A 132 -20.68 -11.98 3.48
N GLN A 133 -20.11 -10.77 3.44
CA GLN A 133 -20.70 -9.64 2.70
C GLN A 133 -19.83 -9.19 1.52
N VAL A 134 -18.50 -9.34 1.58
CA VAL A 134 -17.63 -9.05 0.43
C VAL A 134 -17.61 -10.24 -0.53
N CYS A 135 -17.37 -11.46 -0.04
CA CYS A 135 -17.41 -12.69 -0.83
C CYS A 135 -18.82 -13.26 -1.03
N HIS A 136 -19.85 -12.41 -0.95
CA HIS A 136 -21.24 -12.80 -0.77
C HIS A 136 -21.77 -13.84 -1.79
N SER A 137 -21.26 -13.92 -3.01
CA SER A 137 -21.71 -14.92 -4.00
C SER A 137 -21.31 -16.34 -3.58
N VAL A 138 -20.03 -16.52 -3.27
CA VAL A 138 -19.43 -17.80 -2.89
C VAL A 138 -19.83 -18.18 -1.46
N MET A 139 -19.92 -17.19 -0.57
CA MET A 139 -20.16 -17.43 0.87
C MET A 139 -21.62 -17.26 1.31
N LYS A 140 -22.57 -16.95 0.42
CA LYS A 140 -23.99 -16.80 0.80
C LYS A 140 -24.55 -17.95 1.65
N PRO A 141 -24.41 -19.24 1.25
CA PRO A 141 -25.02 -20.33 2.01
C PRO A 141 -24.40 -20.45 3.41
N GLU A 142 -23.07 -20.39 3.49
CA GLU A 142 -22.33 -20.47 4.76
C GLU A 142 -22.64 -19.28 5.67
N PHE A 143 -22.72 -18.07 5.13
CA PHE A 143 -23.06 -16.88 5.91
C PHE A 143 -24.50 -16.92 6.43
N THR A 144 -25.43 -17.50 5.66
CA THR A 144 -26.82 -17.71 6.11
C THR A 144 -26.88 -18.73 7.25
N ALA A 145 -26.17 -19.85 7.11
CA ALA A 145 -26.08 -20.87 8.16
C ALA A 145 -25.41 -20.33 9.43
N TYR A 146 -24.33 -19.57 9.27
CA TYR A 146 -23.62 -18.89 10.35
C TYR A 146 -24.56 -18.02 11.19
N GLN A 147 -25.38 -17.17 10.55
CA GLN A 147 -26.33 -16.30 11.23
C GLN A 147 -27.40 -17.06 12.02
N ALA A 148 -27.82 -18.23 11.54
CA ALA A 148 -28.80 -19.09 12.21
C ALA A 148 -28.17 -20.03 13.25
N SER A 149 -26.85 -19.99 13.45
CA SER A 149 -26.12 -20.91 14.32
C SER A 149 -25.84 -20.32 15.71
N PRO A 150 -25.59 -21.15 16.73
CA PRO A 150 -25.05 -20.70 18.02
C PRO A 150 -23.70 -19.98 17.92
N HIS A 151 -22.98 -20.15 16.80
CA HIS A 151 -21.66 -19.54 16.55
C HIS A 151 -21.74 -18.19 15.84
N ALA A 152 -22.93 -17.58 15.67
CA ALA A 152 -23.11 -16.28 15.01
C ALA A 152 -22.33 -15.09 15.63
N ARG A 153 -21.60 -15.32 16.72
CA ARG A 153 -20.77 -14.35 17.45
C ARG A 153 -19.28 -14.69 17.43
N VAL A 154 -18.89 -15.76 16.73
CA VAL A 154 -17.52 -16.27 16.65
C VAL A 154 -16.99 -16.01 15.23
N PRO A 155 -15.85 -15.34 15.03
CA PRO A 155 -15.29 -15.12 13.70
C PRO A 155 -15.11 -16.44 12.93
N CYS A 156 -15.46 -16.44 11.63
CA CYS A 156 -15.33 -17.62 10.77
C CYS A 156 -13.93 -18.24 10.83
N VAL A 157 -12.92 -17.38 10.92
CA VAL A 157 -11.50 -17.78 10.93
C VAL A 157 -11.10 -18.57 12.16
N GLU A 158 -11.80 -18.44 13.30
CA GLU A 158 -11.45 -19.20 14.51
C GLU A 158 -11.61 -20.71 14.32
N CYS A 159 -12.48 -21.13 13.39
CA CYS A 159 -12.66 -22.54 13.04
C CYS A 159 -12.11 -22.88 11.65
N HIS A 160 -12.16 -21.96 10.67
CA HIS A 160 -11.87 -22.27 9.26
C HIS A 160 -10.48 -21.86 8.77
N VAL A 161 -9.77 -20.96 9.46
CA VAL A 161 -8.41 -20.54 9.10
C VAL A 161 -7.50 -20.93 10.25
N GLY A 162 -6.84 -22.09 10.10
CA GLY A 162 -5.96 -22.64 11.13
C GLY A 162 -4.97 -21.62 11.70
N ALA A 163 -4.45 -21.88 12.90
CA ALA A 163 -3.59 -20.93 13.58
C ALA A 163 -2.24 -20.72 12.88
N GLY A 164 -1.74 -19.49 12.92
CA GLY A 164 -0.40 -19.13 12.47
C GLY A 164 -0.30 -18.68 11.01
N ALA A 165 0.85 -18.09 10.67
CA ALA A 165 1.07 -17.41 9.40
C ALA A 165 0.92 -18.34 8.18
N THR A 166 1.32 -19.61 8.28
CA THR A 166 1.23 -20.57 7.17
C THR A 166 -0.21 -20.82 6.75
N TRP A 167 -1.11 -21.00 7.71
CA TRP A 167 -2.53 -21.23 7.46
C TRP A 167 -3.23 -19.97 6.97
N PHE A 168 -2.84 -18.80 7.50
CA PHE A 168 -3.28 -17.50 6.97
C PHE A 168 -2.93 -17.37 5.47
N VAL A 169 -1.67 -17.58 5.09
CA VAL A 169 -1.25 -17.46 3.68
C VAL A 169 -1.99 -18.48 2.80
N ARG A 170 -2.09 -19.73 3.26
CA ARG A 170 -2.76 -20.79 2.50
C ARG A 170 -4.24 -20.48 2.27
N SER A 171 -4.96 -20.00 3.28
CA SER A 171 -6.39 -19.69 3.16
C SER A 171 -6.61 -18.53 2.18
N LYS A 172 -5.81 -17.45 2.26
CA LYS A 172 -5.95 -16.31 1.35
C LYS A 172 -5.61 -16.67 -0.09
N LEU A 173 -4.55 -17.46 -0.33
CA LEU A 173 -4.24 -17.96 -1.67
C LEU A 173 -5.32 -18.92 -2.20
N SER A 174 -5.93 -19.74 -1.34
CA SER A 174 -7.02 -20.62 -1.77
C SER A 174 -8.29 -19.86 -2.15
N GLY A 175 -8.52 -18.69 -1.55
CA GLY A 175 -9.67 -17.85 -1.84
C GLY A 175 -9.56 -17.09 -3.16
N THR A 176 -8.36 -16.84 -3.70
CA THR A 176 -8.21 -15.97 -4.89
C THR A 176 -8.78 -16.56 -6.18
N TYR A 177 -8.94 -17.88 -6.25
CA TYR A 177 -9.51 -18.58 -7.41
C TYR A 177 -10.97 -19.02 -7.20
N GLN A 178 -11.55 -18.73 -6.03
CA GLN A 178 -12.96 -19.00 -5.76
C GLN A 178 -13.78 -17.82 -6.30
N VAL A 179 -14.46 -18.04 -7.43
CA VAL A 179 -15.31 -17.07 -8.13
C VAL A 179 -16.77 -17.47 -8.11
#